data_AF-A0A960WUP4-F1
#
_entry.id   AF-A0A960WUP4-F1
#
_cell.length_a   1.000
_cell.length_b   1.000
_cell.length_c   1.000
_cell.angle_alpha   90.00
_cell.angle_beta   90.00
_cell.angle_gamma   90.00
#
_symmetry.space_group_name_H-M   'P 1'
#
loop_
_entity.id
_entity.type
_entity.pdbx_description
1 polymer ?
#
loop_
_entity_poly.entity_id
_entity_poly.type
_entity_poly.pdbx_seq_one_letter_code
_entity_poly.pdbx_strand_id
1 'polypeptide(L)'
;MVSFRLLGYPVRIEWMFWLLCVLLGMHYLQQAGPTGLGRFLVMTAVVLGSILWHELGHAWARKRCGEPYSEITLHGFGGLCGGP
;
A
#
# COMPACT_ATOMS: atom_id res chain seq x y z
N MET A 1 -11.15 6.64 -1.42
CA MET A 1 -10.69 5.24 -1.59
C MET A 1 -10.33 5.03 -3.05
N VAL A 2 -9.21 4.37 -3.33
CA VAL A 2 -8.76 4.03 -4.69
C VAL A 2 -8.87 2.52 -4.84
N SER A 3 -9.52 2.05 -5.91
CA SER A 3 -9.71 0.62 -6.14
C SER A 3 -9.27 0.25 -7.56
N PHE A 4 -8.49 -0.80 -7.69
CA PHE A 4 -8.01 -1.30 -8.98
C PHE A 4 -7.74 -2.81 -8.90
N ARG A 5 -7.40 -3.43 -10.04
CA ARG A 5 -6.96 -4.83 -10.09
C ARG A 5 -5.49 -4.90 -10.44
N LEU A 6 -4.74 -5.73 -9.73
CA LEU A 6 -3.33 -5.96 -9.95
C LEU A 6 -3.04 -7.45 -9.94
N LEU A 7 -2.42 -7.97 -11.02
CA LEU A 7 -2.10 -9.40 -11.17
C LEU A 7 -3.31 -10.35 -10.96
N GLY A 8 -4.53 -9.86 -11.22
CA GLY A 8 -5.77 -10.60 -11.02
C GLY A 8 -6.42 -10.45 -9.63
N TYR A 9 -5.75 -9.79 -8.68
CA TYR A 9 -6.27 -9.56 -7.34
C TYR A 9 -6.91 -8.16 -7.23
N PRO A 10 -8.10 -8.02 -6.60
CA PRO A 10 -8.66 -6.72 -6.26
C PRO A 10 -7.83 -6.05 -5.15
N VAL A 11 -7.39 -4.81 -5.41
CA VAL A 11 -6.64 -3.97 -4.48
C VAL A 11 -7.46 -2.73 -4.14
N ARG A 12 -7.62 -2.45 -2.85
CA ARG A 12 -8.29 -1.26 -2.32
C ARG A 12 -7.32 -0.48 -1.43
N ILE A 13 -7.18 0.81 -1.70
CA ILE A 13 -6.42 1.74 -0.85
C ILE A 13 -7.40 2.69 -0.16
N GLU A 14 -7.47 2.58 1.15
CA GLU A 14 -8.30 3.45 1.98
C GLU A 14 -7.65 4.82 2.18
N TRP A 15 -8.45 5.81 2.55
CA TRP A 15 -7.94 7.16 2.80
C TRP A 15 -6.90 7.19 3.94
N MET A 16 -7.08 6.31 4.93
CA MET A 16 -6.28 6.25 6.15
C MET A 16 -4.84 5.77 5.88
N PHE A 17 -4.62 5.02 4.80
CA PHE A 17 -3.29 4.67 4.32
C PHE A 17 -2.47 5.91 3.92
N TRP A 18 -3.10 6.88 3.27
CA TRP A 18 -2.42 8.13 2.89
C TRP A 18 -2.08 8.97 4.11
N LEU A 19 -2.94 8.95 5.14
CA LEU A 19 -2.63 9.60 6.41
C LEU A 19 -1.38 8.97 7.07
N LEU A 20 -1.25 7.65 7.05
CA LEU A 20 -0.04 6.96 7.51
C LEU A 20 1.21 7.41 6.73
N CYS A 21 1.12 7.52 5.39
CA CYS A 21 2.22 8.01 4.56
C CYS A 21 2.61 9.46 4.92
N VAL A 22 1.61 10.33 5.16
CA VAL A 22 1.84 11.71 5.62
C VAL A 22 2.54 11.73 6.96
N LEU A 23 2.12 10.92 7.93
CA LEU A 23 2.75 10.85 9.25
C LEU A 23 4.20 10.37 9.16
N LEU A 24 4.49 9.34 8.37
CA LEU A 24 5.85 8.83 8.14
C LEU A 24 6.73 9.85 7.41
N GLY A 25 6.12 10.67 6.55
CA GLY A 25 6.81 11.57 5.62
C GLY A 25 6.82 13.02 6.03
N MET A 26 6.20 13.37 7.16
CA MET A 26 5.99 14.76 7.58
C MET A 26 7.29 15.54 7.70
N HIS A 27 8.38 14.88 8.10
CA HIS A 27 9.69 15.51 8.20
C HIS A 27 10.23 15.97 6.83
N TYR A 28 9.93 15.26 5.74
CA TYR A 28 10.31 15.69 4.39
C TYR A 28 9.52 16.92 3.93
N LEU A 29 8.25 17.03 4.35
CA LEU A 29 7.39 18.17 4.02
C LEU A 29 7.77 19.45 4.78
N GLN A 30 8.48 19.34 5.91
CA GLN A 30 9.03 20.49 6.65
C GLN A 30 10.27 21.11 5.98
N GLN A 31 10.89 20.39 5.04
CA GLN A 31 12.06 20.89 4.31
C GLN A 31 11.61 21.86 3.21
N ALA A 32 12.13 23.08 3.22
CA ALA A 32 11.79 24.08 2.21
C ALA A 32 12.32 23.67 0.83
N GLY A 33 11.52 23.92 -0.21
CA GLY A 33 11.89 23.69 -1.61
C GLY A 33 11.43 22.34 -2.19
N PRO A 34 11.62 22.14 -3.50
CA PRO A 34 11.08 21.00 -4.25
C PRO A 34 11.68 19.65 -3.84
N THR A 35 12.86 19.65 -3.21
CA THR A 35 13.54 18.45 -2.73
C THR A 35 12.79 17.75 -1.60
N GLY A 36 12.15 18.51 -0.70
CA GLY A 36 11.34 17.94 0.39
C GLY A 36 10.13 17.17 -0.15
N LEU A 37 9.39 17.80 -1.06
CA LEU A 37 8.26 17.16 -1.75
C LEU A 37 8.71 15.93 -2.55
N GLY A 38 9.83 16.01 -3.26
CA GLY A 38 10.39 14.87 -4.00
C GLY A 38 10.68 13.67 -3.09
N ARG A 39 11.34 13.89 -1.94
CA ARG A 39 11.64 12.83 -0.97
C ARG A 39 10.36 12.24 -0.37
N PHE A 40 9.37 13.07 -0.07
CA PHE A 40 8.06 12.62 0.41
C PHE A 40 7.37 11.69 -0.59
N LEU A 41 7.34 12.07 -1.88
CA LEU A 41 6.72 11.27 -2.94
C LEU A 41 7.45 9.95 -3.16
N VAL A 42 8.79 9.97 -3.18
CA VAL A 42 9.60 8.76 -3.30
C VAL A 42 9.35 7.83 -2.11
N MET A 43 9.36 8.34 -0.89
CA MET A 43 9.07 7.55 0.30
C MET A 43 7.67 6.94 0.23
N THR A 44 6.66 7.74 -0.13
CA THR A 44 5.27 7.27 -0.27
C THR A 44 5.17 6.14 -1.31
N ALA A 45 5.85 6.27 -2.45
CA ALA A 45 5.92 5.23 -3.46
C ALA A 45 6.61 3.96 -2.96
N VAL A 46 7.69 4.10 -2.18
CA VAL A 46 8.40 2.96 -1.56
C VAL A 46 7.53 2.26 -0.52
N VAL A 47 6.86 2.99 0.37
CA VAL A 47 5.96 2.42 1.39
C VAL A 47 4.79 1.68 0.74
N LEU A 48 4.12 2.32 -0.23
CA LEU A 48 3.04 1.71 -1.00
C LEU A 48 3.52 0.47 -1.73
N GLY A 49 4.64 0.56 -2.46
CA GLY A 49 5.21 -0.57 -3.20
C GLY A 49 5.60 -1.73 -2.28
N SER A 50 6.22 -1.44 -1.14
CA SER A 50 6.65 -2.43 -0.15
C SER A 50 5.46 -3.20 0.44
N ILE A 51 4.43 -2.50 0.91
CA ILE A 51 3.24 -3.12 1.51
C ILE A 51 2.46 -3.88 0.44
N LEU A 52 2.27 -3.29 -0.74
CA LEU A 52 1.55 -3.94 -1.83
C LEU A 52 2.25 -5.24 -2.26
N TRP A 53 3.58 -5.23 -2.39
CA TRP A 53 4.34 -6.42 -2.77
C TRP A 53 4.29 -7.51 -1.68
N HIS A 54 4.31 -7.11 -0.40
CA HIS A 54 4.13 -8.02 0.73
C HIS A 54 2.76 -8.73 0.69
N GLU A 55 1.68 -7.96 0.54
CA GLU A 55 0.32 -8.52 0.48
C GLU A 55 0.08 -9.34 -0.80
N LEU A 56 0.71 -8.97 -1.92
CA LEU A 56 0.72 -9.80 -3.14
C LEU A 56 1.39 -11.16 -2.89
N GLY A 57 2.46 -11.18 -2.07
CA GLY A 57 3.10 -12.42 -1.63
C GLY A 57 2.12 -13.32 -0.88
N HIS A 58 1.34 -12.77 0.05
CA HIS A 58 0.29 -13.50 0.77
C HIS A 58 -0.80 -14.01 -0.18
N ALA A 59 -1.29 -13.17 -1.08
CA ALA A 59 -2.32 -13.55 -2.06
C ALA A 59 -1.83 -14.67 -3.00
N TRP A 60 -0.55 -14.64 -3.38
CA TRP A 60 0.08 -15.69 -4.17
C TRP A 60 0.23 -16.99 -3.39
N ALA A 61 0.66 -16.91 -2.13
CA ALA A 61 0.77 -18.07 -1.23
C ALA A 61 -0.61 -18.71 -0.99
N ARG A 62 -1.65 -17.93 -0.70
CA ARG A 62 -3.04 -18.38 -0.57
C ARG A 62 -3.51 -19.14 -1.80
N LYS A 63 -3.29 -18.57 -3.00
CA LYS A 63 -3.60 -19.22 -4.27
C LYS A 63 -2.90 -20.57 -4.44
N ARG A 64 -1.63 -20.67 -4.04
CA ARG A 64 -0.86 -21.92 -4.09
C ARG A 64 -1.38 -22.97 -3.11
N CYS A 65 -1.92 -22.54 -1.96
CA CYS A 65 -2.50 -23.41 -0.95
C CYS A 65 -3.95 -23.83 -1.23
N GLY A 66 -4.51 -23.47 -2.39
CA GLY A 66 -5.85 -23.88 -2.81
C GLY A 66 -6.96 -22.86 -2.54
N GLU A 67 -6.64 -21.67 -2.04
CA GLU A 67 -7.61 -20.59 -1.86
C GLU A 67 -7.77 -19.75 -3.14
N PRO A 68 -8.89 -19.85 -3.86
CA PRO A 68 -9.02 -19.27 -5.21
C PRO A 68 -9.20 -17.75 -5.19
N TYR A 69 -9.64 -17.19 -4.06
CA TYR A 69 -9.92 -15.77 -3.92
C TYR A 69 -9.04 -15.13 -2.84
N SER A 70 -8.52 -13.94 -3.16
CA SER A 70 -7.89 -13.07 -2.18
C SER A 70 -8.14 -11.62 -2.57
N GLU A 71 -8.34 -10.77 -1.58
CA GLU A 71 -8.49 -9.33 -1.69
C GLU A 71 -7.45 -8.62 -0.84
N ILE A 72 -6.94 -7.51 -1.34
CA ILE A 72 -5.87 -6.74 -0.69
C ILE A 72 -6.43 -5.38 -0.32
N THR A 73 -6.38 -5.04 0.97
CA THR A 73 -6.78 -3.72 1.48
C THR A 73 -5.61 -3.04 2.16
N LEU A 74 -5.25 -1.85 1.71
CA LEU A 74 -4.25 -0.98 2.34
C LEU A 74 -4.98 0.06 3.19
N HIS A 75 -4.68 0.10 4.48
CA HIS A 75 -5.32 0.96 5.47
C HIS A 75 -4.28 1.64 6.38
N GLY A 76 -4.73 2.41 7.38
CA GLY A 76 -3.85 3.20 8.24
C GLY A 76 -2.85 2.43 9.10
N PHE A 77 -2.95 1.09 9.17
CA PHE A 77 -2.02 0.23 9.90
C PHE A 77 -1.23 -0.72 8.98
N GLY A 78 -1.26 -0.54 7.66
CA GLY A 78 -0.52 -1.36 6.71
C GLY A 78 -1.40 -1.99 5.64
N GLY A 79 -1.20 -3.29 5.41
CA GLY A 79 -1.93 -4.09 4.43
C GLY A 79 -2.66 -5.26 5.09
N LEU A 80 -3.75 -5.69 4.46
CA LEU A 80 -4.50 -6.88 4.82
C LEU A 80 -4.80 -7.68 3.55
N CYS A 81 -4.30 -8.91 3.48
CA CYS A 81 -4.68 -9.90 2.48
C CYS A 81 -5.77 -10.85 3.04
N GLY A 82 -7.02 -10.57 2.69
CA GLY A 82 -8.21 -11.30 3.10
C GLY A 82 -8.82 -12.14 1.98
N GLY A 83 -9.84 -12.92 2.30
CA GLY A 83 -10.67 -13.68 1.37
C GLY A 83 -11.80 -14.32 2.18
N PRO A 84 -12.92 -14.74 1.54
CA PRO A 84 -14.04 -15.38 2.22
C PRO A 84 -13.61 -16.69 2.91
#